data_AF-A0A0A2MRN2-F1
#
_entry.id   AF-A0A0A2MRN2-F1
#
_cell.length_a   1.000
_cell.length_b   1.000
_cell.length_c   1.000
_cell.angle_alpha   90.00
_cell.angle_beta   90.00
_cell.angle_gamma   90.00
#
_symmetry.space_group_name_H-M   'P 1'
#
loop_
_entity.id
_entity.type
_entity.pdbx_description
1 polymer ?
#
loop_
_entity_poly.entity_id
_entity_poly.type
_entity_poly.pdbx_seq_one_letter_code
_entity_poly.pdbx_strand_id
1 'polypeptide(L)' 'MKTSKGLFGIGTSLLFVMLGVYLFTVKAHNPATENPELVKWVGIACTAFFGLVALAGIKMLITGSAK' A
#
# COMPACT_ATOMS: atom_id res chain seq x y z
N MET A 1 6.97 11.85 21.37
CA MET A 1 7.30 11.80 19.92
C MET A 1 7.20 10.38 19.28
N LYS A 2 6.69 9.34 19.96
CA LYS A 2 6.59 7.96 19.40
C LYS A 2 5.33 7.71 18.56
N THR A 3 4.20 8.35 18.88
CA THR A 3 2.91 8.13 18.21
C THR A 3 2.88 8.66 16.77
N SER A 4 3.51 9.81 16.51
CA SER A 4 3.54 10.43 15.18
C SER A 4 4.30 9.60 14.14
N LYS A 5 5.34 8.85 14.56
CA LYS A 5 6.12 7.98 13.66
C LYS A 5 5.32 6.74 13.21
N GLY A 6 4.53 6.16 14.12
CA GLY A 6 3.67 5.01 13.79
C GLY A 6 2.53 5.40 12.84
N LEU A 7 1.88 6.54 13.09
CA LEU A 7 0.81 7.04 12.23
C LEU A 7 1.30 7.41 10.83
N PHE A 8 2.49 8.02 10.73
CA PHE A 8 3.12 8.34 9.45
C PHE A 8 3.43 7.07 8.65
N GLY A 9 4.02 6.04 9.27
CA GLY A 9 4.30 4.76 8.61
C GLY A 9 3.06 4.06 8.06
N ILE A 10 1.95 4.10 8.82
CA ILE A 10 0.66 3.52 8.39
C ILE A 10 0.06 4.32 7.25
N GLY A 11 0.04 5.65 7.37
CA GLY A 11 -0.43 6.55 6.31
C GLY A 11 0.33 6.36 5.01
N THR A 12 1.67 6.29 5.06
CA THR A 12 2.49 6.02 3.88
C THR A 12 2.21 4.64 3.29
N SER A 13 2.08 3.59 4.12
CA SER A 13 1.76 2.24 3.61
C SER A 13 0.42 2.18 2.88
N LEU A 14 -0.60 2.89 3.36
CA LEU A 14 -1.90 3.01 2.70
C LEU A 14 -1.82 3.73 1.36
N LEU A 15 -0.99 4.78 1.25
CA LEU A 15 -0.73 5.46 -0.03
C LEU A 15 -0.08 4.52 -1.05
N PHE A 16 0.85 3.67 -0.61
CA PHE A 16 1.47 2.67 -1.50
C PHE A 16 0.49 1.57 -1.94
N VAL A 17 -0.44 1.16 -1.07
CA VAL A 17 -1.54 0.26 -1.44
C VAL A 17 -2.43 0.89 -2.50
N MET A 18 -2.87 2.14 -2.29
CA MET A 18 -3.65 2.91 -3.27
C MET A 18 -2.91 3.06 -4.60
N LEU A 19 -1.60 3.32 -4.57
CA LEU A 19 -0.75 3.40 -5.76
C LEU A 19 -0.67 2.06 -6.50
N GLY A 20 -0.52 0.95 -5.76
CA GLY A 20 -0.50 -0.40 -6.32
C GLY A 20 -1.82 -0.76 -7.02
N VAL A 21 -2.96 -0.42 -6.39
CA VAL A 21 -4.29 -0.60 -6.99
C VAL A 21 -4.44 0.27 -8.24
N TYR A 22 -4.02 1.53 -8.21
CA TYR A 22 -4.06 2.44 -9.36
C TYR A 22 -3.21 1.92 -10.54
N LEU A 23 -2.01 1.41 -10.26
CA LEU A 23 -1.14 0.79 -11.26
C LEU A 23 -1.84 -0.41 -11.92
N PHE A 24 -2.46 -1.27 -11.12
CA PHE A 24 -3.14 -2.47 -11.60
C PHE A 24 -4.45 -2.19 -12.36
N THR A 25 -5.26 -1.23 -11.92
CA THR A 25 -6.58 -0.98 -12.50
C THR A 25 -6.54 0.06 -13.61
N VAL A 26 -5.87 1.19 -13.39
CA VAL A 26 -5.89 2.33 -14.33
C VAL A 26 -4.73 2.26 -15.30
N LYS A 27 -3.51 2.11 -14.80
CA LYS A 27 -2.29 2.24 -15.60
C LYS A 27 -2.06 1.02 -16.49
N ALA A 28 -2.35 -0.19 -16.00
CA ALA A 28 -2.24 -1.42 -16.78
C ALA A 28 -3.30 -1.57 -17.90
N HIS A 29 -4.44 -0.88 -17.81
CA HIS A 29 -5.48 -0.90 -18.85
C HIS A 29 -5.39 0.30 -19.81
N ASN A 30 -4.42 1.18 -19.58
CA ASN A 30 -4.21 2.34 -20.43
C ASN A 30 -3.46 1.92 -21.70
N PRO A 31 -4.01 2.14 -22.91
CA PRO A 31 -3.39 1.69 -24.16
C PRO A 31 -2.05 2.38 -24.47
N ALA A 32 -1.73 3.48 -23.79
CA ALA A 32 -0.45 4.18 -23.88
C ALA A 32 0.67 3.54 -23.02
N THR A 33 0.38 2.48 -22.26
CA THR A 33 1.36 1.83 -21.40
C THR A 33 2.19 0.84 -22.20
N GLU A 34 3.50 1.10 -22.34
CA GLU A 34 4.43 0.26 -23.12
C GLU A 34 4.51 -1.19 -22.61
N ASN A 35 4.35 -1.41 -21.30
CA ASN A 35 4.48 -2.73 -20.68
C ASN A 35 3.38 -3.01 -19.63
N PRO A 36 2.14 -3.29 -20.07
CA PRO A 36 0.98 -3.41 -19.18
C PRO A 36 1.09 -4.62 -18.23
N GLU A 37 1.71 -5.73 -18.64
CA GLU A 37 1.91 -6.90 -17.78
C GLU A 37 2.87 -6.63 -16.61
N LEU A 38 4.01 -5.98 -16.87
CA LEU A 38 4.95 -5.57 -15.81
C LEU A 38 4.26 -4.63 -14.81
N VAL A 39 3.47 -3.68 -15.30
CA VAL A 39 2.71 -2.75 -14.46
C VAL A 39 1.67 -3.48 -13.60
N LYS A 40 1.02 -4.54 -14.11
CA LYS A 40 0.13 -5.40 -13.31
C LYS A 40 0.88 -6.13 -12.21
N TRP A 41 2.00 -6.78 -12.53
CA TRP A 41 2.80 -7.52 -11.56
C TRP A 41 3.36 -6.60 -10.47
N VAL A 42 3.86 -5.42 -10.84
CA VAL A 42 4.32 -4.39 -9.90
C VAL A 42 3.16 -3.91 -9.02
N GLY A 43 1.99 -3.64 -9.60
CA GLY A 43 0.79 -3.22 -8.85
C GLY A 43 0.35 -4.26 -7.82
N ILE A 44 0.32 -5.54 -8.20
CA ILE A 44 -0.02 -6.66 -7.31
C ILE A 44 1.03 -6.79 -6.20
N ALA A 45 2.32 -6.78 -6.54
CA ALA A 45 3.40 -6.90 -5.56
C ALA A 45 3.38 -5.75 -4.54
N CYS A 46 3.17 -4.51 -5.01
CA CYS A 46 3.05 -3.34 -4.15
C CYS A 46 1.84 -3.46 -3.21
N THR A 47 0.68 -3.83 -3.75
CA THR A 47 -0.56 -3.98 -2.98
C THR A 47 -0.43 -5.09 -1.93
N ALA A 48 0.15 -6.24 -2.28
CA ALA A 48 0.34 -7.36 -1.35
C ALA A 48 1.34 -7.01 -0.24
N PHE A 49 2.49 -6.43 -0.59
CA PHE A 49 3.54 -6.12 0.37
C PHE A 49 3.15 -4.98 1.32
N PHE A 50 2.70 -3.85 0.78
CA PHE A 50 2.27 -2.72 1.60
C PHE A 50 0.91 -2.96 2.26
N GLY A 51 0.06 -3.82 1.69
CA GLY A 51 -1.19 -4.25 2.33
C GLY A 51 -0.94 -5.02 3.61
N LEU A 52 0.02 -5.95 3.61
CA LEU A 52 0.43 -6.67 4.83
C LEU A 52 1.05 -5.73 5.87
N VAL A 53 1.90 -4.79 5.43
CA VAL A 53 2.51 -3.78 6.32
C VAL A 53 1.45 -2.86 6.92
N ALA A 54 0.46 -2.43 6.14
CA ALA A 54 -0.67 -1.63 6.62
C ALA A 54 -1.49 -2.41 7.64
N LEU A 55 -1.78 -3.70 7.38
CA LEU A 55 -2.53 -4.56 8.30
C LEU A 55 -1.78 -4.76 9.62
N ALA A 56 -0.47 -4.98 9.57
CA ALA A 56 0.40 -5.12 10.74
C ALA A 56 0.45 -3.82 11.55
N GLY A 57 0.57 -2.67 10.89
CA GLY A 57 0.54 -1.35 11.53
C GLY A 57 -0.81 -1.03 12.18
N ILE A 58 -1.92 -1.34 11.51
CA ILE A 58 -3.28 -1.18 12.07
C ILE A 58 -3.47 -2.10 13.28
N LYS A 59 -3.06 -3.37 13.21
CA LYS A 59 -3.08 -4.27 14.38
C LYS A 59 -2.28 -3.71 15.55
N MET A 60 -1.08 -3.16 15.29
CA MET A 60 -0.27 -2.52 16.32
C MET A 60 -0.95 -1.31 16.96
N LEU A 61 -1.69 -0.49 16.19
CA LEU A 61 -2.47 0.61 16.76
C LEU A 61 -3.62 0.11 17.61
N ILE A 62 -4.39 -0.88 17.14
CA ILE A 62 -5.54 -1.42 17.88
C ILE A 62 -5.09 -2.09 19.18
N THR A 63 -4.04 -2.92 19.14
CA THR A 63 -3.52 -3.61 20.33
C THR A 63 -2.71 -2.69 21.23
N GLY A 64 -2.01 -1.68 20.67
CA GLY A 64 -1.25 -0.70 21.44
C GLY A 64 -2.11 0.40 22.08
N SER A 65 -3.31 0.65 21.58
CA SER A 65 -4.26 1.62 22.15
C SER A 65 -5.10 1.04 23.30
N ALA A 66 -4.95 -0.24 23.62
CA ALA A 66 -5.66 -0.95 24.68
C ALA A 66 -4.89 -1.00 26.02
N LYS A 67 -3.90 -0.12 26.23
CA LYS A 67 -3.09 -0.08 27.45
C LYS A 67 -3.07 1.30 28.08
#